data_AF-A0A3N5U425-F1
#
_entry.id   AF-A0A3N5U425-F1
#
_cell.length_a   1.000
_cell.length_b   1.000
_cell.length_c   1.000
_cell.angle_alpha   90.00
_cell.angle_beta   90.00
_cell.angle_gamma   90.00
#
_symmetry.space_group_name_H-M   'P 1'
#
loop_
_entity.id
_entity.type
_entity.pdbx_description
1 polymer ?
#
loop_
_entity_poly.entity_id
_entity_poly.type
_entity_poly.pdbx_seq_one_letter_code
_entity_poly.pdbx_strand_id
1 'polypeptide(L)'
;MELQPRHTKIDKTMQTRVGIIVLEAPDRFPYTESNLYCIAPNNKILWEAEKPDPNTLYSRVKLNEDGVTLSTYTTGGHACDLELNTGKLISQTTIK
;
A
#
# COMPACT_ATOMS: atom_id res chain seq x y z
N MET A 1 -2.17 20.74 -3.77
CA MET A 1 -1.63 19.71 -4.67
C MET A 1 -2.75 18.72 -4.94
N GLU A 2 -2.99 18.36 -6.19
CA GLU A 2 -3.99 17.36 -6.55
C GLU A 2 -3.30 16.00 -6.75
N LEU A 3 -3.69 15.00 -5.97
CA LEU A 3 -3.10 13.67 -6.01
C LEU A 3 -3.80 12.89 -7.14
N GLN A 4 -3.05 12.56 -8.20
CA GLN A 4 -3.59 11.81 -9.33
C GLN A 4 -3.35 10.31 -9.12
N PRO A 5 -4.39 9.46 -9.30
CA PRO A 5 -4.19 8.03 -9.35
C PRO A 5 -3.37 7.60 -10.56
N ARG A 6 -2.75 6.43 -10.47
CA ARG A 6 -2.03 5.76 -11.56
C ARG A 6 -2.98 4.99 -12.47
N HIS A 7 -3.89 4.20 -11.91
CA HIS A 7 -4.71 3.26 -12.69
C HIS A 7 -6.20 3.32 -12.34
N THR A 8 -6.53 3.40 -11.05
CA THR A 8 -7.90 3.31 -10.55
C THR A 8 -8.18 4.41 -9.53
N LYS A 9 -9.38 4.45 -8.94
CA LYS A 9 -9.68 5.49 -7.94
C LYS A 9 -8.79 5.32 -6.69
N ILE A 10 -8.39 6.43 -6.11
CA ILE A 10 -7.76 6.42 -4.78
C ILE A 10 -8.83 6.07 -3.75
N ASP A 11 -8.61 4.96 -3.04
CA ASP A 11 -9.51 4.49 -1.98
C ASP A 11 -9.13 5.11 -0.63
N LYS A 12 -7.82 5.27 -0.38
CA LYS A 12 -7.32 5.86 0.86
C LYS A 12 -6.00 6.59 0.66
N THR A 13 -5.83 7.69 1.39
CA THR A 13 -4.56 8.41 1.53
C THR A 13 -4.22 8.61 3.00
N MET A 14 -2.95 8.55 3.37
CA MET A 14 -2.48 8.86 4.72
C MET A 14 -1.17 9.65 4.64
N GLN A 15 -1.13 10.80 5.29
CA GLN A 15 0.10 11.56 5.43
C GLN A 15 0.96 10.93 6.54
N THR A 16 2.24 10.71 6.24
CA THR A 16 3.22 10.11 7.16
C THR A 16 4.50 10.94 7.17
N ARG A 17 5.44 10.58 8.05
CA ARG A 17 6.77 11.22 8.10
C ARG A 17 7.61 10.99 6.84
N VAL A 18 7.33 9.94 6.07
CA VAL A 18 8.08 9.57 4.85
C VAL A 18 7.50 10.23 3.61
N GLY A 19 6.17 10.36 3.57
CA GLY A 19 5.43 10.84 2.42
C GLY A 19 3.95 10.57 2.57
N ILE A 20 3.24 10.58 1.46
CA ILE A 20 1.81 10.26 1.41
C ILE A 20 1.67 8.81 0.96
N ILE A 21 1.11 7.97 1.82
CA ILE A 21 0.71 6.61 1.47
C ILE A 21 -0.58 6.69 0.70
N VAL A 22 -0.62 6.02 -0.45
CA VAL A 22 -1.77 5.98 -1.35
C VAL A 22 -2.15 4.53 -1.57
N LEU A 23 -3.43 4.23 -1.34
CA LEU A 23 -4.05 2.98 -1.69
C LEU A 23 -5.06 3.25 -2.80
N GLU A 24 -4.84 2.63 -3.95
CA GLU A 24 -5.79 2.61 -5.05
C GLU A 24 -6.74 1.41 -4.93
N ALA A 25 -7.97 1.55 -5.43
CA ALA A 25 -8.95 0.49 -5.40
C ALA A 25 -8.45 -0.71 -6.21
N PRO A 26 -8.56 -1.95 -5.67
CA PRO A 26 -8.06 -3.13 -6.37
C PRO A 26 -8.89 -3.51 -7.60
N ASP A 27 -10.11 -2.99 -7.74
CA ASP A 27 -10.97 -3.26 -8.88
C ASP A 27 -10.35 -2.74 -10.18
N ARG A 28 -10.08 -3.66 -11.12
CA ARG A 28 -9.40 -3.42 -12.41
C ARG A 28 -7.96 -2.90 -12.33
N PHE A 29 -7.35 -2.90 -11.16
CA PHE A 29 -5.93 -2.54 -11.03
C PHE A 29 -5.04 -3.68 -11.58
N PRO A 30 -3.95 -3.39 -12.31
CA PRO A 30 -3.08 -4.42 -12.87
C PRO A 30 -2.37 -5.24 -11.78
N TYR A 31 -2.55 -6.57 -11.82
CA TYR A 31 -1.89 -7.51 -10.90
C TYR A 31 -0.36 -7.56 -11.06
N THR A 32 0.22 -7.00 -12.13
CA THR A 32 1.69 -6.90 -12.26
C THR A 32 2.30 -5.83 -11.35
N GLU A 33 1.48 -4.93 -10.81
CA GLU A 33 1.91 -3.81 -9.99
C GLU A 33 1.36 -3.93 -8.56
N SER A 34 1.75 -2.99 -7.70
CA SER A 34 1.21 -2.85 -6.34
C SER A 34 0.34 -1.59 -6.27
N ASN A 35 -0.91 -1.77 -5.84
CA ASN A 35 -1.87 -0.67 -5.66
C ASN A 35 -1.68 0.10 -4.34
N LEU A 36 -0.66 -0.26 -3.55
CA LEU A 36 -0.26 0.45 -2.35
C LEU A 36 1.15 0.98 -2.55
N TYR A 37 1.31 2.30 -2.47
CA TYR A 37 2.59 2.95 -2.73
C TYR A 37 2.73 4.24 -1.92
N CYS A 38 3.97 4.71 -1.78
CA CYS A 38 4.28 5.97 -1.11
C CYS A 38 4.79 6.99 -2.11
N ILE A 39 4.30 8.23 -2.01
CA ILE A 39 4.76 9.35 -2.83
C ILE A 39 5.34 10.46 -1.97
N ALA A 40 6.34 11.14 -2.51
CA ALA A 40 6.84 12.40 -1.97
C ALA A 40 5.85 13.55 -2.26
N PRO A 41 5.98 14.71 -1.57
CA PRO A 41 5.16 15.90 -1.82
C PRO A 41 5.27 16.49 -3.24
N ASN A 42 6.13 15.93 -4.10
CA ASN A 42 6.27 16.28 -5.51
C ASN A 42 5.68 15.20 -6.45
N ASN A 43 4.84 14.31 -5.93
CA ASN A 43 4.22 13.18 -6.63
C ASN A 43 5.22 12.12 -7.17
N LYS A 44 6.50 12.18 -6.77
CA LYS A 44 7.45 11.13 -7.10
C LYS A 44 7.17 9.91 -6.23
N ILE A 45 7.06 8.73 -6.85
CA ILE A 45 6.99 7.45 -6.12
C ILE A 45 8.31 7.24 -5.38
N LEU A 46 8.20 7.04 -4.08
CA LEU A 46 9.31 6.67 -3.20
C LEU A 46 9.49 5.15 -3.19
N TRP A 47 8.38 4.42 -3.07
CA TRP A 47 8.36 2.95 -3.10
C TRP A 47 6.96 2.43 -3.44
N GLU A 48 6.91 1.17 -3.88
CA GLU A 48 5.70 0.35 -4.06
C GLU A 48 5.73 -0.80 -3.05
N ALA A 49 4.57 -1.12 -2.44
CA ALA A 49 4.51 -2.15 -1.41
C ALA A 49 4.80 -3.54 -1.99
N GLU A 50 5.63 -4.31 -1.29
CA GLU A 50 5.97 -5.69 -1.64
C GLU A 50 4.80 -6.62 -1.35
N LYS A 51 4.29 -7.26 -2.40
CA LYS A 51 3.11 -8.11 -2.30
C LYS A 51 3.45 -9.49 -1.71
N PRO A 52 2.56 -10.05 -0.87
CA PRO A 52 2.72 -11.41 -0.35
C PRO A 52 2.53 -12.48 -1.45
N ASP A 53 1.73 -12.17 -2.48
CA ASP A 53 1.47 -13.03 -3.62
C ASP A 53 1.37 -12.17 -4.90
N PRO A 54 1.91 -12.60 -6.05
CA PRO A 54 1.84 -11.82 -7.28
C PRO A 54 0.40 -11.56 -7.77
N ASN A 55 -0.57 -12.43 -7.46
CA ASN A 55 -1.96 -12.36 -7.92
C ASN A 55 -2.89 -11.67 -6.94
N THR A 56 -2.36 -11.01 -5.91
CA THR A 56 -3.16 -10.28 -4.92
C THR A 56 -2.92 -8.78 -5.01
N LEU A 57 -3.86 -8.01 -4.48
CA LEU A 57 -3.77 -6.56 -4.33
C LEU A 57 -4.16 -6.19 -2.90
N TYR A 58 -3.77 -5.01 -2.45
CA TYR A 58 -4.17 -4.51 -1.14
C TYR A 58 -5.60 -4.00 -1.17
N SER A 59 -6.38 -4.35 -0.15
CA SER A 59 -7.76 -3.88 0.02
C SER A 59 -7.88 -2.90 1.18
N ARG A 60 -6.96 -2.93 2.14
CA ARG A 60 -6.95 -2.06 3.31
C ARG A 60 -5.52 -1.76 3.75
N VAL A 61 -5.34 -0.56 4.31
CA VAL A 61 -4.09 -0.13 4.95
C VAL A 61 -4.38 0.70 6.19
N LYS A 62 -3.56 0.51 7.23
CA LYS A 62 -3.55 1.29 8.47
C LYS A 62 -2.10 1.55 8.88
N LEU A 63 -1.80 2.78 9.27
CA LEU A 63 -0.55 3.10 9.96
C LEU A 63 -0.63 2.65 11.42
N ASN A 64 0.38 1.93 11.88
CA ASN A 64 0.45 1.44 13.25
C ASN A 64 0.90 2.53 14.22
N GLU A 65 0.65 2.31 15.51
CA GLU A 65 0.96 3.27 16.58
C GLU A 65 2.47 3.49 16.76
N ASP A 66 3.28 2.53 16.31
CA ASP A 66 4.74 2.65 16.29
C ASP A 66 5.25 3.73 15.32
N GLY A 67 4.41 4.19 14.38
CA GLY A 67 4.75 5.17 13.35
C GLY A 67 5.82 4.70 12.35
N VAL A 68 6.15 3.40 12.33
CA VAL A 68 7.20 2.81 11.49
C VAL A 68 6.73 1.62 10.67
N THR A 69 5.57 1.04 10.99
CA THR A 69 4.97 -0.06 10.22
C THR A 69 3.57 0.25 9.73
N LEU A 70 3.16 -0.45 8.66
CA LEU A 70 1.81 -0.43 8.11
C LEU A 70 1.20 -1.82 8.22
N SER A 71 0.02 -1.94 8.81
CA SER A 71 -0.77 -3.17 8.72
C SER A 71 -1.75 -3.07 7.55
N THR A 72 -1.77 -4.12 6.73
CA THR A 72 -2.50 -4.17 5.46
C THR A 72 -3.24 -5.49 5.32
N TYR A 73 -4.30 -5.47 4.51
CA TYR A 73 -5.02 -6.68 4.10
C TYR A 73 -5.04 -6.75 2.59
N THR A 74 -4.98 -7.96 2.06
CA THR A 74 -5.04 -8.21 0.62
C THR A 74 -6.36 -8.83 0.19
N THR A 75 -6.68 -8.75 -1.10
CA THR A 75 -7.85 -9.40 -1.72
C THR A 75 -7.77 -10.93 -1.66
N GLY A 76 -6.57 -11.48 -1.54
CA GLY A 76 -6.29 -12.91 -1.36
C GLY A 76 -6.38 -13.42 0.08
N GLY A 77 -6.80 -12.59 1.04
CA GLY A 77 -7.00 -13.03 2.42
C GLY A 77 -5.72 -13.06 3.27
N HIS A 78 -4.69 -12.29 2.89
CA HIS A 78 -3.50 -12.11 3.73
C HIS A 78 -3.61 -10.84 4.57
N ALA A 79 -3.30 -10.95 5.86
CA ALA A 79 -2.90 -9.81 6.68
C ALA A 79 -1.38 -9.68 6.64
N CYS A 80 -0.88 -8.48 6.34
CA CYS A 80 0.52 -8.22 6.11
C CYS A 80 0.98 -6.99 6.89
N ASP A 81 2.18 -7.07 7.45
CA ASP A 81 2.87 -5.91 8.01
C ASP A 81 3.97 -5.46 7.07
N LEU A 82 4.01 -4.17 6.75
CA LEU A 82 4.99 -3.56 5.87
C LEU A 82 5.85 -2.55 6.62
N GLU A 83 7.10 -2.42 6.20
CA GLU A 83 8.01 -1.38 6.68
C GLU A 83 7.71 -0.05 5.96
N LEU A 84 7.52 1.04 6.72
CA LEU A 84 7.02 2.31 6.19
C LEU A 84 7.99 3.03 5.23
N ASN A 85 9.30 2.86 5.40
CA ASN A 85 10.28 3.63 4.62
C ASN A 85 10.57 3.01 3.25
N THR A 86 10.31 1.71 3.10
CA THR A 86 10.71 0.90 1.95
C THR A 86 9.54 0.17 1.29
N GLY A 87 8.41 0.02 2.00
CA GLY A 87 7.28 -0.78 1.53
C GLY A 87 7.52 -2.29 1.59
N LYS A 88 8.62 -2.75 2.19
CA LYS A 88 8.97 -4.17 2.27
C LYS A 88 8.04 -4.95 3.18
N LEU A 89 7.76 -6.19 2.80
CA LEU A 89 6.98 -7.11 3.59
C LEU A 89 7.79 -7.59 4.80
N ILE A 90 7.35 -7.25 6.01
CA ILE A 90 7.96 -7.71 7.26
C ILE A 90 7.36 -9.06 7.66
N SER A 91 6.03 -9.15 7.64
CA SER A 91 5.30 -10.31 8.12
C SER A 91 4.05 -10.53 7.27
N GLN A 92 3.61 -11.78 7.18
CA GLN A 92 2.32 -12.13 6.59
C GLN A 92 1.66 -13.28 7.36
N THR A 93 0.33 -13.22 7.45
CA THR A 93 -0.51 -14.31 7.96
C THR A 93 -1.70 -14.49 7.02
N THR A 94 -1.99 -15.74 6.67
CA THR A 94 -3.18 -16.07 5.87
C THR A 94 -4.38 -16.21 6.79
N ILE A 95 -5.44 -15.47 6.51
CA ILE A 95 -6.69 -15.52 7.25
C ILE A 95 -7.62 -16.46 6.48
N LYS A 96 -7.90 -17.61 7.08
CA LYS A 96 -8.89 -18.59 6.59
C LYS A 96 -10.29 -18.22 7.03
#